data_AF-A0A1H7ERA9-F1
#
_entry.id   AF-A0A1H7ERA9-F1
#
_cell.length_a   1.000
_cell.length_b   1.000
_cell.length_c   1.000
_cell.angle_alpha   90.00
_cell.angle_beta   90.00
_cell.angle_gamma   90.00
#
_symmetry.space_group_name_H-M   'P 1'
#
loop_
_entity.id
_entity.type
_entity.pdbx_description
1 polymer ?
#
loop_
_entity_poly.entity_id
_entity_poly.type
_entity_poly.pdbx_seq_one_letter_code
_entity_poly.pdbx_strand_id
1 'polypeptide(L)'
;MRLAALYQRSFDVGPVTEPIFQQLSRDLGETAWMYVPQGDQRLVLLRIDPACAVRVSIHVGETFSIDKGASGKVLLAFTERHDARREAVRMQLWAVSHGERDPETASASVPVSGATGELIRALTLSGRKARFDMASTFTAALSALLEAAWRTTVTLGGNGARFDMSMETISRDGFRDCERANRQIK
;
A
#
# COMPACT_ATOMS: atom_id res chain seq x y z
N MET A 1 17.43 4.18 -22.20
CA MET A 1 17.73 3.66 -20.84
C MET A 1 18.23 4.71 -19.83
N ARG A 2 18.38 6.00 -20.17
CA ARG A 2 18.95 7.01 -19.23
C ARG A 2 17.96 7.56 -18.21
N LEU A 3 16.65 7.50 -18.51
CA LEU A 3 15.59 8.03 -17.64
C LEU A 3 15.25 7.10 -16.47
N ALA A 4 15.24 5.78 -16.69
CA ALA A 4 15.04 4.77 -15.63
C ALA A 4 16.15 4.82 -14.57
N ALA A 5 17.40 5.02 -14.99
CA ALA A 5 18.55 5.16 -14.08
C ALA A 5 18.55 6.50 -13.29
N LEU A 6 17.96 7.57 -13.83
CA LEU A 6 17.78 8.83 -13.11
C LEU A 6 16.63 8.74 -12.10
N TYR A 7 15.55 8.00 -12.41
CA TYR A 7 14.48 7.73 -11.47
C TYR A 7 14.93 6.81 -10.32
N GLN A 8 15.85 5.87 -10.57
CA GLN A 8 16.46 5.02 -9.53
C GLN A 8 17.36 5.82 -8.57
N ARG A 9 18.10 6.83 -9.06
CA ARG A 9 19.10 7.56 -8.27
C ARG A 9 18.53 8.53 -7.23
N SER A 10 17.33 9.07 -7.44
CA SER A 10 16.67 9.95 -6.45
C SER A 10 15.91 9.20 -5.36
N PHE A 11 15.92 7.86 -5.40
CA PHE A 11 14.85 7.04 -4.82
C PHE A 11 15.28 5.63 -4.43
N ASP A 12 16.58 5.41 -4.21
CA ASP A 12 17.14 4.13 -3.76
C ASP A 12 16.82 3.89 -2.27
N VAL A 13 15.53 3.73 -1.99
CA VAL A 13 15.02 3.29 -0.69
C VAL A 13 14.94 1.78 -0.58
N GLY A 14 15.35 1.04 -1.63
CA GLY A 14 15.42 -0.41 -1.61
C GLY A 14 16.08 -0.94 -0.34
N PRO A 15 17.29 -0.47 0.03
CA PRO A 15 17.97 -0.91 1.24
C PRO A 15 17.21 -0.67 2.56
N VAL A 16 16.35 0.34 2.62
CA VAL A 16 15.55 0.67 3.81
C VAL A 16 14.23 -0.09 3.82
N THR A 17 13.56 -0.15 2.68
CA THR A 17 12.19 -0.68 2.60
C THR A 17 12.15 -2.18 2.36
N GLU A 18 13.13 -2.75 1.67
CA GLU A 18 13.20 -4.20 1.44
C GLU A 18 13.23 -5.01 2.73
N PRO A 19 14.05 -4.70 3.76
CA PRO A 19 14.02 -5.45 5.02
C PRO A 19 12.67 -5.39 5.72
N ILE A 20 12.01 -4.23 5.67
CA ILE A 20 10.66 -4.04 6.24
C ILE A 20 9.67 -4.93 5.51
N PHE A 21 9.70 -4.95 4.17
CA PHE A 21 8.82 -5.75 3.35
C PHE A 21 9.05 -7.25 3.48
N GLN A 22 10.31 -7.66 3.59
CA GLN A 22 10.69 -9.03 3.90
C GLN A 22 10.15 -9.47 5.24
N GLN A 23 10.23 -8.62 6.27
CA GLN A 23 9.66 -8.93 7.57
C GLN A 23 8.12 -9.05 7.49
N LEU A 24 7.45 -8.08 6.88
CA LEU A 24 5.98 -8.11 6.70
C LEU A 24 5.51 -9.37 5.96
N SER A 25 6.18 -9.73 4.86
CA SER A 25 5.82 -10.89 4.05
C SER A 25 6.05 -12.20 4.81
N ARG A 26 7.15 -12.29 5.59
CA ARG A 26 7.41 -13.44 6.47
C ARG A 26 6.36 -13.61 7.55
N ASP A 27 6.03 -12.52 8.26
CA ASP A 27 5.16 -12.59 9.44
C ASP A 27 3.70 -12.83 9.07
N LEU A 28 3.24 -12.23 7.97
CA LEU A 28 1.84 -12.30 7.56
C LEU A 28 1.58 -13.39 6.50
N GLY A 29 2.65 -13.94 5.90
CA GLY A 29 2.54 -14.95 4.85
C GLY A 29 1.90 -14.44 3.57
N GLU A 30 2.00 -13.13 3.31
CA GLU A 30 1.39 -12.44 2.16
C GLU A 30 2.43 -11.80 1.25
N THR A 31 2.02 -11.50 0.02
CA THR A 31 2.90 -10.80 -0.92
C THR A 31 2.89 -9.31 -0.60
N ALA A 32 4.07 -8.73 -0.42
CA ALA A 32 4.27 -7.31 -0.20
C ALA A 32 4.69 -6.63 -1.50
N TRP A 33 4.05 -5.51 -1.83
CA TRP A 33 4.23 -4.78 -3.08
C TRP A 33 4.43 -3.30 -2.82
N MET A 34 5.32 -2.69 -3.59
CA MET A 34 5.45 -1.24 -3.64
C MET A 34 5.11 -0.77 -5.04
N TYR A 35 4.17 0.17 -5.11
CA TYR A 35 3.74 0.77 -6.36
C TYR A 35 4.07 2.25 -6.40
N VAL A 36 4.38 2.75 -7.61
CA VAL A 36 4.47 4.18 -7.90
C VAL A 36 3.51 4.55 -9.04
N PRO A 37 2.93 5.76 -9.02
CA PRO A 37 2.04 6.20 -10.09
C PRO A 37 2.84 6.50 -11.37
N GLN A 38 2.30 6.11 -12.52
CA GLN A 38 2.87 6.37 -13.84
C GLN A 38 1.72 6.62 -14.84
N GLY A 39 1.29 7.88 -14.94
CA GLY A 39 0.12 8.24 -15.75
C GLY A 39 -1.15 7.60 -15.22
N ASP A 40 -1.87 6.88 -16.09
CA ASP A 40 -3.06 6.08 -15.75
C ASP A 40 -2.71 4.66 -15.27
N GLN A 41 -1.43 4.35 -15.11
CA GLN A 41 -0.93 3.08 -14.59
C GLN A 41 -0.27 3.26 -13.22
N ARG A 42 -0.03 2.14 -12.55
CA ARG A 42 0.90 2.00 -11.45
C ARG A 42 1.98 0.99 -11.82
N LEU A 43 3.22 1.33 -11.52
CA LEU A 43 4.40 0.50 -11.77
C LEU A 43 4.76 -0.30 -10.52
N VAL A 44 5.02 -1.60 -10.68
CA VAL A 44 5.59 -2.44 -9.61
C VAL A 44 7.06 -2.06 -9.44
N LEU A 45 7.38 -1.44 -8.32
CA LEU A 45 8.74 -1.01 -8.00
C LEU A 45 9.48 -2.02 -7.10
N LEU A 46 8.75 -2.67 -6.21
CA LEU A 46 9.26 -3.75 -5.35
C LEU A 46 8.19 -4.82 -5.19
N ARG A 47 8.63 -6.07 -5.13
CA ARG A 47 7.80 -7.23 -4.79
C ARG A 47 8.60 -8.15 -3.87
N ILE A 48 8.00 -8.54 -2.74
CA ILE A 48 8.52 -9.60 -1.88
C ILE A 48 7.45 -10.68 -1.72
N ASP A 49 7.80 -11.89 -2.13
CA ASP A 49 6.94 -13.06 -2.01
C ASP A 49 7.08 -13.74 -0.64
N PRO A 50 5.99 -14.28 -0.09
CA PRO A 50 6.07 -15.15 1.07
C PRO A 50 6.75 -16.47 0.69
N ALA A 51 7.29 -17.18 1.68
CA ALA A 51 7.85 -18.51 1.50
C ALA A 51 6.74 -19.56 1.31
N CYS A 52 6.02 -19.54 0.19
CA CYS A 52 5.02 -20.55 -0.17
C CYS A 52 5.16 -21.06 -1.62
N ALA A 53 4.61 -22.25 -1.87
CA ALA A 53 4.77 -22.99 -3.13
C ALA A 53 4.00 -22.40 -4.32
N VAL A 54 2.91 -21.65 -4.10
CA VAL A 54 2.10 -21.05 -5.16
C VAL A 54 2.49 -19.59 -5.31
N ARG A 55 2.94 -19.21 -6.51
CA ARG A 55 3.33 -17.83 -6.84
C ARG A 55 2.52 -17.34 -8.03
N VAL A 56 2.01 -16.12 -7.92
CA VAL A 56 1.44 -15.40 -9.08
C VAL A 56 2.60 -14.86 -9.91
N SER A 57 2.57 -14.99 -11.24
CA SER A 57 3.61 -14.50 -12.16
C SER A 57 3.43 -13.00 -12.43
N ILE A 58 4.04 -12.14 -11.62
CA ILE A 58 4.06 -10.66 -11.77
C ILE A 58 5.46 -10.18 -11.40
N HIS A 59 6.09 -9.35 -12.21
CA HIS A 59 7.48 -8.95 -12.01
C HIS A 59 7.61 -7.47 -11.68
N VAL A 60 8.72 -7.11 -11.03
CA VAL A 60 9.15 -5.71 -10.93
C VAL A 60 9.28 -5.14 -12.34
N GLY A 61 8.76 -3.93 -12.56
CA GLY A 61 8.68 -3.31 -13.87
C GLY A 61 7.35 -3.51 -14.60
N GLU A 62 6.51 -4.45 -14.16
CA GLU A 62 5.15 -4.57 -14.72
C GLU A 62 4.25 -3.43 -14.26
N THR A 63 3.24 -3.12 -15.07
CA THR A 63 2.27 -2.05 -14.82
C THR A 63 0.86 -2.57 -14.73
N PHE A 64 0.04 -1.97 -13.87
CA PHE A 64 -1.39 -2.24 -13.77
C PHE A 64 -2.18 -0.94 -13.82
N SER A 65 -3.43 -1.02 -14.28
CA SER A 65 -4.33 0.14 -14.29
C SER A 65 -4.46 0.74 -12.89
N ILE A 66 -4.33 2.07 -12.78
CA ILE A 66 -4.36 2.78 -11.50
C ILE A 66 -5.77 2.81 -10.89
N ASP A 67 -6.83 2.59 -11.68
CA ASP A 67 -8.23 2.67 -11.25
C ASP A 67 -8.74 1.44 -10.48
N LYS A 68 -7.96 0.35 -10.40
CA LYS A 68 -8.36 -0.89 -9.70
C LYS A 68 -7.56 -1.13 -8.43
N GLY A 69 -8.17 -1.66 -7.39
CA GLY A 69 -7.47 -2.22 -6.24
C GLY A 69 -7.00 -1.18 -5.21
N ALA A 70 -6.59 -1.68 -4.05
CA ALA A 70 -6.23 -0.85 -2.89
C ALA A 70 -5.12 0.15 -3.19
N SER A 71 -4.06 -0.28 -3.89
CA SER A 71 -2.95 0.62 -4.26
C SER A 71 -3.42 1.72 -5.22
N GLY A 72 -4.30 1.40 -6.16
CA GLY A 72 -4.94 2.38 -7.03
C GLY A 72 -5.69 3.47 -6.28
N LYS A 73 -6.57 3.06 -5.35
CA LYS A 73 -7.32 3.98 -4.48
C LYS A 73 -6.40 4.90 -3.69
N VAL A 74 -5.34 4.35 -3.09
CA VAL A 74 -4.33 5.13 -2.37
C VAL A 74 -3.60 6.08 -3.30
N LEU A 75 -3.07 5.61 -4.43
CA LEU A 75 -2.32 6.46 -5.35
C LEU A 75 -3.18 7.64 -5.82
N LEU A 76 -4.39 7.36 -6.30
CA LEU A 76 -5.33 8.36 -6.78
C LEU A 76 -5.77 9.35 -5.69
N ALA A 77 -5.94 8.90 -4.44
CA ALA A 77 -6.36 9.77 -3.35
C ALA A 77 -5.39 10.92 -3.09
N PHE A 78 -4.10 10.73 -3.37
CA PHE A 78 -3.06 11.72 -3.10
C PHE A 78 -2.48 12.38 -4.36
N THR A 79 -2.68 11.80 -5.56
CA THR A 79 -2.40 12.47 -6.83
C THR A 79 -3.57 13.35 -7.28
N GLU A 80 -4.82 12.95 -7.03
CA GLU A 80 -6.05 13.70 -7.36
C GLU A 80 -6.64 14.37 -6.10
N ARG A 81 -5.87 15.29 -5.49
CA ARG A 81 -6.20 15.88 -4.18
C ARG A 81 -7.56 16.58 -4.10
N HIS A 82 -8.12 16.99 -5.23
CA HIS A 82 -9.39 17.73 -5.29
C HIS A 82 -10.63 16.82 -5.40
N ASP A 83 -10.47 15.51 -5.60
CA ASP A 83 -11.63 14.62 -5.62
C ASP A 83 -12.13 14.34 -4.20
N ALA A 84 -13.32 14.86 -3.89
CA ALA A 84 -14.01 14.66 -2.62
C ALA A 84 -14.30 13.17 -2.32
N ARG A 85 -14.47 12.32 -3.34
CA ARG A 85 -14.72 10.88 -3.18
C ARG A 85 -13.55 10.15 -2.49
N ARG A 86 -12.36 10.75 -2.53
CA ARG A 86 -11.13 10.16 -1.99
C ARG A 86 -10.70 10.76 -0.65
N GLU A 87 -11.53 11.63 -0.08
CA GLU A 87 -11.24 12.28 1.21
C GLU A 87 -11.09 11.26 2.34
N ALA A 88 -11.94 10.23 2.36
CA ALA A 88 -11.84 9.16 3.35
C ALA A 88 -10.46 8.48 3.35
N VAL A 89 -9.91 8.17 2.16
CA VAL A 89 -8.57 7.55 2.04
C VAL A 89 -7.46 8.53 2.45
N ARG A 90 -7.59 9.82 2.14
CA ARG A 90 -6.62 10.85 2.57
C ARG A 90 -6.61 11.05 4.09
N MET A 91 -7.78 10.93 4.73
CA MET A 91 -7.92 11.09 6.17
C MET A 91 -7.45 9.85 6.92
N GLN A 92 -7.84 8.66 6.47
CA GLN A 92 -7.49 7.40 7.15
C GLN A 92 -6.11 6.85 6.77
N LEU A 93 -5.50 7.30 5.66
CA LEU A 93 -4.20 6.84 5.15
C LEU A 93 -4.14 5.35 4.79
N TRP A 94 -5.26 4.73 4.45
CA TRP A 94 -5.25 3.38 3.92
C TRP A 94 -6.44 3.16 3.00
N ALA A 95 -6.36 2.12 2.17
CA ALA A 95 -7.48 1.61 1.40
C ALA A 95 -7.44 0.09 1.33
N VAL A 96 -8.60 -0.51 1.08
CA VAL A 96 -8.72 -1.95 0.82
C VAL A 96 -9.42 -2.24 -0.50
N SER A 97 -9.18 -3.43 -1.02
CA SER A 97 -9.88 -3.97 -2.19
C SER A 97 -10.10 -5.46 -2.05
N HIS A 98 -11.26 -5.94 -2.52
CA HIS A 98 -11.61 -7.36 -2.57
C HIS A 98 -12.03 -7.69 -3.99
N GLY A 99 -11.31 -8.59 -4.66
CA GLY A 99 -11.70 -9.10 -5.98
C GLY A 99 -11.51 -8.12 -7.16
N GLU A 100 -11.02 -6.90 -6.92
CA GLU A 100 -11.05 -5.83 -7.94
C GLU A 100 -10.09 -6.06 -9.12
N ARG A 101 -9.00 -6.80 -8.89
CA ARG A 101 -8.03 -7.18 -9.94
C ARG A 101 -8.13 -8.67 -10.26
N ASP A 102 -8.25 -9.48 -9.21
CA ASP A 102 -8.38 -10.93 -9.28
C ASP A 102 -9.43 -11.32 -8.23
N PRO A 103 -10.53 -12.01 -8.61
CA PRO A 103 -11.65 -12.37 -7.73
C PRO A 103 -11.25 -13.09 -6.44
N GLU A 104 -10.14 -13.84 -6.47
CA GLU A 104 -9.66 -14.66 -5.35
C GLU A 104 -8.71 -13.88 -4.42
N THR A 105 -8.47 -12.59 -4.70
CA THR A 105 -7.51 -11.77 -3.96
C THR A 105 -8.17 -10.65 -3.19
N ALA A 106 -7.57 -10.30 -2.06
CA ALA A 106 -7.84 -9.07 -1.34
C ALA A 106 -6.53 -8.38 -0.98
N SER A 107 -6.57 -7.07 -0.84
CA SER A 107 -5.39 -6.25 -0.59
C SER A 107 -5.69 -5.09 0.35
N ALA A 108 -4.69 -4.71 1.13
CA ALA A 108 -4.64 -3.48 1.91
C ALA A 108 -3.47 -2.63 1.42
N SER A 109 -3.65 -1.31 1.35
CA SER A 109 -2.60 -0.40 0.90
C SER A 109 -2.56 0.88 1.72
N VAL A 110 -1.36 1.45 1.87
CA VAL A 110 -1.07 2.69 2.61
C VAL A 110 -0.16 3.61 1.78
N PRO A 111 -0.24 4.94 1.92
CA PRO A 111 0.61 5.90 1.21
C PRO A 111 1.98 6.04 1.88
N VAL A 112 2.99 6.39 1.08
CA VAL A 112 4.29 6.89 1.55
C VAL A 112 4.52 8.25 0.94
N SER A 113 4.79 9.23 1.80
CA SER A 113 4.99 10.63 1.40
C SER A 113 6.46 11.03 1.45
N GLY A 114 6.84 11.99 0.62
CA GLY A 114 8.16 12.60 0.62
C GLY A 114 8.28 13.79 1.56
N ALA A 115 9.46 14.39 1.56
CA ALA A 115 9.77 15.56 2.38
C ALA A 115 8.89 16.78 2.08
N THR A 116 8.37 16.91 0.86
CA THR A 116 7.47 18.03 0.49
C THR A 116 5.99 17.70 0.72
N GLY A 117 5.70 16.52 1.30
CA GLY A 117 4.33 16.04 1.55
C GLY A 117 3.62 15.53 0.30
N GLU A 118 4.33 15.37 -0.81
CA GLU A 118 3.89 14.69 -2.01
C GLU A 118 3.81 13.18 -1.78
N LEU A 119 2.82 12.50 -2.39
CA LEU A 119 2.80 11.05 -2.38
C LEU A 119 3.86 10.56 -3.37
N ILE A 120 4.73 9.69 -2.88
CA ILE A 120 5.74 9.04 -3.71
C ILE A 120 5.26 7.64 -4.09
N ARG A 121 4.71 6.87 -3.14
CA ARG A 121 4.49 5.41 -3.29
C ARG A 121 3.27 4.91 -2.53
N ALA A 122 2.80 3.73 -2.90
CA ALA A 122 1.86 2.94 -2.12
C ALA A 122 2.51 1.61 -1.69
N LEU A 123 2.47 1.31 -0.39
CA LEU A 123 2.85 0.00 0.15
C LEU A 123 1.58 -0.85 0.25
N THR A 124 1.65 -2.08 -0.22
CA THR A 124 0.47 -2.96 -0.35
C THR A 124 0.79 -4.36 0.10
N LEU A 125 -0.10 -4.97 0.90
CA LEU A 125 -0.12 -6.40 1.12
C LEU A 125 -1.30 -7.00 0.36
N SER A 126 -1.08 -8.14 -0.30
CA SER A 126 -2.14 -8.88 -0.97
C SER A 126 -2.08 -10.36 -0.65
N GLY A 127 -3.26 -10.95 -0.44
CA GLY A 127 -3.42 -12.35 -0.12
C GLY A 127 -4.65 -12.98 -0.73
N ARG A 128 -4.83 -14.29 -0.45
CA ARG A 128 -6.07 -15.00 -0.79
C ARG A 128 -7.22 -14.42 0.02
N LYS A 129 -8.31 -14.06 -0.64
CA LYS A 129 -9.49 -13.45 -0.03
C LYS A 129 -10.00 -14.26 1.17
N ALA A 130 -10.03 -15.59 1.09
CA ALA A 130 -10.48 -16.45 2.19
C ALA A 130 -9.66 -16.27 3.49
N ARG A 131 -8.36 -15.99 3.39
CA ARG A 131 -7.48 -15.71 4.55
C ARG A 131 -7.53 -14.24 4.93
N PHE A 132 -7.53 -13.37 3.93
CA PHE A 132 -7.56 -11.92 4.15
C PHE A 132 -8.89 -11.45 4.72
N ASP A 133 -10.05 -12.06 4.44
CA ASP A 133 -11.37 -11.66 4.99
C ASP A 133 -11.51 -11.86 6.52
N MET A 134 -10.52 -12.46 7.19
CA MET A 134 -10.46 -12.49 8.64
C MET A 134 -10.12 -11.09 9.18
N ALA A 135 -11.02 -10.53 10.00
CA ALA A 135 -10.86 -9.19 10.55
C ALA A 135 -9.54 -9.00 11.30
N SER A 136 -9.12 -10.02 12.07
CA SER A 136 -7.84 -10.01 12.78
C SER A 136 -6.64 -9.96 11.84
N THR A 137 -6.70 -10.67 10.71
CA THR A 137 -5.65 -10.65 9.68
C THR A 137 -5.56 -9.28 9.01
N PHE A 138 -6.69 -8.66 8.64
CA PHE A 138 -6.68 -7.30 8.10
C PHE A 138 -6.19 -6.26 9.11
N THR A 139 -6.63 -6.34 10.37
CA THR A 139 -6.14 -5.43 11.42
C THR A 139 -4.63 -5.56 11.57
N ALA A 140 -4.10 -6.77 11.68
CA ALA A 140 -2.65 -7.00 11.78
C ALA A 140 -1.91 -6.49 10.53
N ALA A 141 -2.42 -6.77 9.33
CA ALA A 141 -1.83 -6.33 8.08
C ALA A 141 -1.83 -4.80 7.93
N LEU A 142 -2.93 -4.13 8.28
CA LEU A 142 -3.04 -2.68 8.24
C LEU A 142 -2.16 -2.00 9.27
N SER A 143 -2.13 -2.48 10.52
CA SER A 143 -1.24 -1.95 11.55
C SER A 143 0.22 -2.04 11.11
N ALA A 144 0.63 -3.21 10.61
CA ALA A 144 2.01 -3.43 10.17
C ALA A 144 2.35 -2.60 8.91
N LEU A 145 1.41 -2.43 7.99
CA LEU A 145 1.56 -1.54 6.83
C LEU A 145 1.68 -0.07 7.23
N LEU A 146 0.82 0.41 8.14
CA LEU A 146 0.85 1.79 8.63
C LEU A 146 2.17 2.09 9.33
N GLU A 147 2.66 1.17 10.15
CA GLU A 147 3.97 1.29 10.79
C GLU A 147 5.11 1.31 9.75
N ALA A 148 5.07 0.41 8.76
CA ALA A 148 6.04 0.38 7.67
C ALA A 148 6.04 1.67 6.83
N ALA A 149 4.85 2.22 6.55
CA ALA A 149 4.68 3.47 5.83
C ALA A 149 5.14 4.67 6.64
N TRP A 150 4.87 4.70 7.95
CA TRP A 150 5.40 5.70 8.87
C TRP A 150 6.93 5.70 8.85
N ARG A 151 7.56 4.53 9.09
CA ARG A 151 9.03 4.38 9.06
C ARG A 151 9.60 4.86 7.72
N THR A 152 9.04 4.38 6.62
CA THR A 152 9.51 4.74 5.27
C THR A 152 9.34 6.24 5.00
N THR A 153 8.20 6.83 5.39
CA THR A 153 7.92 8.26 5.22
C THR A 153 8.90 9.11 6.03
N VAL A 154 9.15 8.76 7.30
CA VAL A 154 10.12 9.47 8.15
C VAL A 154 11.54 9.36 7.59
N THR A 155 11.96 8.17 7.13
CA THR A 155 13.29 8.00 6.51
C THR A 155 13.43 8.82 5.22
N LEU A 156 12.34 9.03 4.48
CA LEU A 156 12.29 9.89 3.30
C LEU A 156 12.15 11.39 3.62
N GLY A 157 12.18 11.77 4.90
CA GLY A 157 12.05 13.15 5.36
C GLY A 157 10.62 13.69 5.39
N GLY A 158 9.62 12.85 5.16
CA GLY A 158 8.20 13.22 5.22
C GLY A 158 7.64 13.29 6.64
N ASN A 159 6.42 13.84 6.76
CA ASN A 159 5.74 14.00 8.05
C ASN A 159 5.06 12.71 8.52
N GLY A 160 5.65 12.05 9.52
CA GLY A 160 5.10 10.84 10.14
C GLY A 160 3.87 11.05 11.04
N ALA A 161 3.62 12.25 11.56
CA ALA A 161 2.54 12.49 12.54
C ALA A 161 1.14 12.18 11.99
N ARG A 162 0.98 12.17 10.66
CA ARG A 162 -0.30 11.83 10.02
C ARG A 162 -0.71 10.37 10.26
N PHE A 163 0.24 9.46 10.51
CA PHE A 163 -0.03 8.04 10.69
C PHE A 163 -0.53 7.69 12.10
N ASP A 164 -0.23 8.54 13.10
CA ASP A 164 -0.54 8.26 14.52
C ASP A 164 -2.04 8.03 14.74
N MET A 165 -2.87 8.93 14.21
CA MET A 165 -4.34 8.80 14.27
C MET A 165 -4.86 7.53 13.61
N SER A 166 -4.32 7.16 12.45
CA SER A 166 -4.73 5.96 11.72
C SER A 166 -4.37 4.69 12.48
N MET A 167 -3.16 4.64 13.05
CA MET A 167 -2.69 3.53 13.87
C MET A 167 -3.53 3.38 15.15
N GLU A 168 -3.84 4.49 15.83
CA GLU A 168 -4.70 4.49 17.01
C GLU A 168 -6.11 3.98 16.68
N THR A 169 -6.68 4.46 15.57
CA THR A 169 -8.02 4.04 15.12
C THR A 169 -8.08 2.55 14.82
N ILE A 170 -7.12 2.01 14.06
CA ILE A 170 -7.07 0.57 13.74
C ILE A 170 -6.82 -0.28 14.99
N SER A 171 -6.00 0.20 15.93
CA SER A 171 -5.75 -0.49 17.19
C SER A 171 -7.00 -0.57 18.08
N ARG A 172 -7.77 0.52 18.16
CA ARG A 172 -8.96 0.63 19.01
C ARG A 172 -10.17 -0.08 18.43
N ASP A 173 -10.47 0.18 17.16
CA ASP A 173 -11.73 -0.19 16.53
C ASP A 173 -11.60 -1.46 15.66
N GLY A 174 -10.36 -1.84 15.30
CA GLY A 174 -10.11 -2.96 14.40
C GLY A 174 -10.65 -2.71 12.98
N PHE A 175 -10.38 -3.65 12.07
CA PHE A 175 -10.73 -3.47 10.66
C PHE A 175 -12.23 -3.36 10.39
N ARG A 176 -13.06 -4.23 10.99
CA ARG A 176 -14.50 -4.32 10.65
C ARG A 176 -15.27 -3.04 10.96
N ASP A 177 -14.92 -2.37 12.05
CA ASP A 177 -15.59 -1.13 12.44
C ASP A 177 -15.12 0.05 11.58
N CYS A 178 -13.89 -0.01 11.04
CA CYS A 178 -13.33 0.99 10.14
C CYS A 178 -13.67 0.78 8.65
N GLU A 179 -14.04 -0.44 8.23
CA GLU A 179 -14.22 -0.82 6.81
C GLU A 179 -15.35 -0.04 6.10
N ARG A 180 -16.37 0.43 6.85
CA ARG A 180 -17.56 1.08 6.28
C ARG A 180 -17.23 2.27 5.37
N ALA A 181 -16.14 2.98 5.65
CA ALA A 181 -15.67 4.12 4.86
C ALA A 181 -15.07 3.73 3.48
N ASN A 182 -14.58 2.49 3.32
CA ASN A 182 -13.91 2.04 2.09
C ASN A 182 -14.87 1.51 1.01
N ARG A 183 -16.07 1.03 1.39
CA ARG A 183 -17.01 0.42 0.45
C ARG A 183 -17.63 1.41 -0.56
N GLN A 184 -17.51 2.70 -0.31
CA GLN A 184 -18.07 3.77 -1.15
C GLN A 184 -17.06 4.34 -2.17
N ILE A 185 -15.80 3.88 -2.12
CA ILE A 185 -14.70 4.39 -2.94
C ILE A 185 -14.56 3.47 -4.16
N LYS A 186 -15.35 3.76 -5.20
CA LYS A 186 -15.27 3.15 -6.53
C LYS A 186 -14.88 4.20 -7.55
#